data_AF-A0A520H3V9-F1
#
_entry.id   AF-A0A520H3V9-F1
#
_cell.length_a   1.000
_cell.length_b   1.000
_cell.length_c   1.000
_cell.angle_alpha   90.00
_cell.angle_beta   90.00
_cell.angle_gamma   90.00
#
_symmetry.space_group_name_H-M   'P 1'
#
loop_
_entity.id
_entity.type
_entity.pdbx_description
1 polymer ?
#
loop_
_entity_poly.entity_id
_entity_poly.type
_entity_poly.pdbx_seq_one_letter_code
_entity_poly.pdbx_strand_id
1 'polypeptide(L)' 'DGIEDNAGAFVAPDTLARAEAAGRKLADHLDRNDAYGYFEAIGDLLVTGPTHTNVNDFRALLLL' A
#
# COMPACT_ATOMS: atom_id res chain seq x y z
N ASP A 1 7.58 2.59 2.59
CA ASP A 1 8.32 3.16 1.45
C ASP A 1 8.32 4.66 1.65
N GLY A 2 9.40 5.14 2.26
CA GLY A 2 9.38 6.30 3.14
C GLY A 2 10.18 6.03 4.42
N ILE A 3 9.73 6.56 5.56
CA ILE A 3 10.37 6.35 6.89
C ILE A 3 9.79 5.10 7.59
N GLU A 4 8.69 4.54 7.07
CA GLU A 4 7.92 3.46 7.68
C GLU A 4 8.44 2.05 7.29
N ASP A 5 7.92 1.03 7.99
CA ASP A 5 8.42 -0.35 7.92
C ASP A 5 7.98 -1.15 6.68
N ASN A 6 7.15 -0.58 5.80
CA ASN A 6 6.65 -1.26 4.61
C ASN A 6 7.61 -1.13 3.41
N ALA A 7 7.76 -2.20 2.64
CA ALA A 7 8.46 -2.21 1.34
C ALA A 7 7.56 -1.79 0.17
N GLY A 8 6.25 -1.64 0.41
CA GLY A 8 5.26 -1.25 -0.59
C GLY A 8 3.85 -1.58 -0.14
N ALA A 9 2.96 -1.84 -1.10
CA ALA A 9 1.59 -2.30 -0.86
C ALA A 9 1.12 -3.23 -1.99
N PHE A 10 0.14 -4.08 -1.68
CA PHE A 10 -0.61 -4.83 -2.67
C PHE A 10 -1.86 -4.06 -3.11
N VAL A 11 -2.24 -4.25 -4.37
CA VAL A 11 -3.50 -3.73 -4.90
C VAL A 11 -4.22 -4.90 -5.58
N ALA A 12 -5.40 -5.21 -5.07
CA ALA A 12 -6.33 -6.20 -5.61
C ALA A 12 -7.58 -5.53 -6.21
N PRO A 13 -8.37 -6.21 -7.06
CA PRO A 13 -9.59 -5.65 -7.63
C PRO A 13 -10.62 -5.13 -6.62
N ASP A 14 -10.60 -5.63 -5.39
CA ASP A 14 -11.51 -5.26 -4.31
C ASP A 14 -10.97 -4.20 -3.33
N THR A 15 -9.74 -3.71 -3.54
CA THR A 15 -9.04 -2.76 -2.64
C THR A 15 -9.91 -1.55 -2.29
N LEU A 16 -10.53 -0.93 -3.30
CA LEU A 16 -11.35 0.27 -3.09
C LEU A 16 -12.61 -0.04 -2.28
N ALA A 17 -13.26 -1.19 -2.55
CA ALA A 17 -14.44 -1.60 -1.82
C ALA A 17 -14.13 -1.91 -0.35
N ARG A 18 -13.00 -2.57 -0.07
CA ARG A 18 -12.53 -2.82 1.30
C ARG A 18 -12.20 -1.52 2.04
N ALA A 19 -11.55 -0.57 1.36
CA ALA A 19 -11.25 0.73 1.96
C ALA A 19 -12.51 1.54 2.27
N GLU A 20 -13.48 1.57 1.35
CA GLU A 20 -14.76 2.21 1.57
C GLU A 20 -15.52 1.58 2.76
N ALA A 21 -15.56 0.24 2.83
CA ALA A 21 -16.16 -0.48 3.96
C ALA A 21 -15.45 -0.18 5.30
N ALA A 22 -14.15 0.11 5.26
CA ALA A 22 -13.35 0.55 6.41
C ALA A 22 -13.45 2.06 6.71
N GLY A 23 -14.30 2.80 5.99
CA GLY A 23 -14.45 4.25 6.14
C GLY A 23 -13.24 5.06 5.67
N ARG A 24 -12.41 4.51 4.79
CA ARG A 24 -11.18 5.14 4.28
C ARG A 24 -11.42 5.69 2.88
N LYS A 25 -11.57 7.00 2.78
CA LYS A 25 -11.75 7.70 1.51
C LYS A 25 -10.40 7.95 0.84
N LEU A 26 -10.21 7.38 -0.36
CA LEU A 26 -8.94 7.44 -1.09
C LEU A 26 -8.45 8.89 -1.33
N ALA A 27 -9.34 9.79 -1.73
CA ALA A 27 -8.99 11.18 -2.01
C ALA A 27 -8.39 11.89 -0.78
N ASP A 28 -8.97 11.67 0.40
CA ASP A 28 -8.51 12.33 1.63
C ASP A 28 -7.10 11.85 2.02
N HIS A 29 -6.79 10.58 1.80
CA HIS A 29 -5.46 10.02 2.03
C HIS A 29 -4.44 10.49 0.97
N LEU A 30 -4.84 10.58 -0.29
CA LEU A 30 -3.99 11.12 -1.36
C LEU A 30 -3.62 12.58 -1.11
N ASP A 31 -4.60 13.43 -0.77
CA ASP A 31 -4.38 14.86 -0.49
C ASP A 31 -3.41 15.08 0.69
N ARG A 32 -3.38 14.13 1.63
CA ARG A 32 -2.50 14.14 2.80
C ARG A 32 -1.17 13.43 2.58
N ASN A 33 -0.92 12.87 1.40
CA ASN A 33 0.21 11.96 1.13
C ASN A 33 0.30 10.79 2.13
N ASP A 34 -0.85 10.30 2.60
CA ASP A 34 -0.97 9.25 3.61
C ASP A 34 -1.36 7.91 2.97
N ALA A 35 -0.49 7.41 2.08
CA ALA A 35 -0.66 6.09 1.47
C ALA A 35 -0.49 4.97 2.52
N TYR A 36 0.44 5.14 3.47
CA TYR A 36 0.68 4.16 4.53
C TYR A 36 -0.58 3.89 5.35
N GLY A 37 -1.22 4.93 5.90
CA GLY A 37 -2.44 4.77 6.71
C GLY A 37 -3.63 4.22 5.91
N TYR A 38 -3.69 4.48 4.60
CA TYR A 38 -4.72 3.91 3.73
C TYR A 38 -4.59 2.39 3.59
N PHE A 39 -3.40 1.91 3.22
CA PHE A 39 -3.15 0.48 3.02
C PHE A 39 -3.03 -0.30 4.35
N GLU A 40 -2.55 0.33 5.42
CA GLU A 40 -2.54 -0.25 6.77
C GLU A 40 -3.96 -0.59 7.23
N ALA A 41 -4.91 0.33 7.01
CA ALA A 41 -6.29 0.17 7.47
C ALA A 41 -7.03 -1.01 6.82
N ILE A 42 -6.55 -1.50 5.67
CA ILE A 42 -7.13 -2.66 4.96
C ILE A 42 -6.20 -3.87 4.95
N GLY A 43 -5.03 -3.79 5.59
CA GLY A 43 -4.08 -4.91 5.71
C GLY A 43 -3.26 -5.19 4.44
N ASP A 44 -3.09 -4.22 3.55
CA ASP A 44 -2.47 -4.41 2.23
C ASP A 44 -1.02 -3.93 2.15
N LEU A 45 -0.39 -3.59 3.28
CA LEU A 45 1.04 -3.25 3.31
C LEU A 45 1.89 -4.48 3.00
N LEU A 46 2.85 -4.32 2.08
CA LEU A 46 3.90 -5.32 1.86
C LEU A 46 5.05 -5.04 2.83
N VAL A 47 5.31 -5.96 3.75
CA VAL A 47 6.43 -5.89 4.70
C VAL A 47 7.38 -7.04 4.46
N THR A 48 8.63 -6.74 4.10
CA THR A 48 9.67 -7.74 3.85
C THR A 48 10.72 -7.79 4.96
N GLY A 49 10.78 -6.77 5.82
CA GLY A 49 11.95 -6.52 6.66
C GLY A 49 13.17 -6.06 5.86
N PRO A 50 14.34 -5.91 6.51
CA PRO A 50 15.56 -5.45 5.85
C PRO A 50 16.08 -6.48 4.83
N THR A 51 16.16 -6.09 3.56
CA THR A 51 16.67 -6.94 2.47
C THR A 51 18.19 -6.86 2.32
N HIS A 52 18.84 -5.88 2.94
CA HIS A 52 20.28 -5.58 2.85
C HIS A 52 20.80 -5.35 1.42
N THR A 53 19.93 -4.98 0.50
CA THR A 53 20.28 -4.59 -0.86
C THR A 53 19.29 -3.54 -1.38
N ASN A 54 19.74 -2.68 -2.29
CA ASN A 54 18.88 -1.71 -2.94
C ASN A 54 19.17 -1.67 -4.44
N VAL A 55 18.17 -2.02 -5.24
CA VAL A 55 18.20 -1.95 -6.71
C VAL A 55 17.05 -1.10 -7.25
N ASN A 56 16.54 -0.17 -6.45
CA ASN A 56 15.33 0.61 -6.66
C ASN A 56 14.05 -0.25 -6.68
N ASP A 57 12.96 0.31 -7.22
CA ASP A 57 11.62 -0.25 -7.12
C ASP A 57 11.37 -1.41 -8.08
N PHE A 58 10.54 -2.34 -7.64
CA PHE A 58 9.98 -3.41 -8.47
C PHE A 58 8.46 -3.34 -8.48
N ARG A 59 7.84 -3.50 -9.65
CA ARG A 59 6.38 -3.55 -9.82
C ARG A 59 6.00 -4.78 -10.63
N ALA A 60 5.07 -5.57 -10.10
CA ALA A 60 4.48 -6.70 -10.79
C ALA A 60 2.98 -6.46 -11.01
N LEU A 61 2.50 -6.79 -12.21
CA LEU A 61 1.09 -6.76 -12.58
C LEU A 61 0.70 -8.15 -13.09
N LEU A 62 -0.34 -8.75 -12.50
CA LEU A 62 -0.87 -10.03 -12.92
C LEU A 62 -2.18 -9.81 -13.69
N LEU A 63 -2.27 -10.36 -14.91
CA LEU A 63 -3.47 -10.40 -15.74
C LEU A 63 -3.83 -11.89 -15.95
N LEU A 64 -5.08 -12.25 -15.68
CA LEU A 64 -5.61 -13.62 -15.80
C LEU A 64 -6.69 -13.71 -16.87
#